data_AF-A0AAP4UAS3-F1
#
_entry.id   AF-A0AAP4UAS3-F1
#
_cell.length_a   1.000
_cell.length_b   1.000
_cell.length_c   1.000
_cell.angle_alpha   90.00
_cell.angle_beta   90.00
_cell.angle_gamma   90.00
#
_symmetry.space_group_name_H-M   'P 1'
#
loop_
_entity.id
_entity.type
_entity.pdbx_description
1 polymer ?
#
loop_
_entity_poly.entity_id
_entity_poly.type
_entity_poly.pdbx_seq_one_letter_code
_entity_poly.pdbx_strand_id
1 'polypeptide(L)' 'MLSIFKRDPLKKLNKAYEIKLEQAMHAQRKGDIKSYSMITAEAELIADEIQALENTSNT' A
#
# COMPACT_ATOMS: atom_id res chain seq x y z
N MET A 1 15.98 -10.37 -23.75
CA MET A 1 16.53 -9.19 -23.03
C MET A 1 15.78 -9.03 -21.72
N LEU A 2 16.45 -9.32 -20.61
CA LEU A 2 15.88 -9.33 -19.26
C LEU A 2 16.02 -7.95 -18.61
N SER A 3 15.14 -7.00 -18.99
CA SER A 3 14.99 -5.71 -18.29
C SER A 3 14.18 -5.87 -16.99
N ILE A 4 14.44 -6.94 -16.23
CA ILE A 4 13.69 -7.32 -15.00
C ILE A 4 14.20 -6.63 -13.73
N PHE A 5 15.14 -5.69 -13.84
CA PHE A 5 15.76 -5.06 -12.67
C PHE A 5 15.50 -3.56 -12.52
N LYS A 6 14.60 -2.97 -13.30
CA LYS A 6 14.02 -1.68 -12.90
C LYS A 6 12.95 -1.97 -11.84
N ARG A 7 13.35 -1.88 -10.57
CA ARG A 7 12.41 -1.82 -9.44
C ARG A 7 11.52 -0.61 -9.68
N ASP A 8 10.30 -0.85 -10.09
CA ASP A 8 9.27 0.18 -10.14
C ASP A 8 8.85 0.48 -8.68
N PRO A 9 9.22 1.66 -8.15
CA PRO A 9 8.88 2.02 -6.77
C PRO A 9 7.36 2.08 -6.57
N LEU A 10 6.59 2.45 -7.60
CA LEU A 10 5.14 2.49 -7.56
C LEU A 10 4.55 1.08 -7.46
N LYS A 11 5.08 0.13 -8.23
CA LYS A 11 4.68 -1.28 -8.11
C LYS A 11 4.97 -1.86 -6.72
N LYS A 12 6.08 -1.45 -6.09
CA LYS A 12 6.41 -1.87 -4.72
C LYS A 12 5.42 -1.31 -3.70
N LEU A 13 5.08 -0.03 -3.81
CA LEU A 13 4.12 0.63 -2.91
C LEU A 13 2.71 0.06 -3.07
N ASN A 14 2.23 -0.12 -4.31
CA ASN A 14 0.94 -0.75 -4.57
C ASN A 14 0.83 -2.14 -3.94
N LYS A 15 1.88 -2.97 -4.07
CA LYS A 15 1.89 -4.28 -3.42
C LYS A 15 1.85 -4.18 -1.89
N ALA A 16 2.57 -3.21 -1.31
CA ALA A 16 2.55 -3.01 0.14
C ALA A 16 1.16 -2.54 0.63
N TYR A 17 0.52 -1.66 -0.13
CA TYR A 17 -0.84 -1.19 0.12
C TYR A 17 -1.85 -2.34 0.09
N GLU A 18 -1.84 -3.18 -0.95
CA GLU A 18 -2.71 -4.36 -1.07
C GLU A 18 -2.55 -5.31 0.13
N ILE A 19 -1.32 -5.58 0.55
CA ILE A 19 -1.05 -6.42 1.73
C ILE A 19 -1.66 -5.81 2.99
N LYS A 20 -1.56 -4.49 3.18
CA LYS A 20 -2.17 -3.81 4.34
C LYS A 20 -3.69 -3.88 4.29
N LEU A 21 -4.31 -3.70 3.13
CA LEU A 21 -5.76 -3.86 2.97
C LEU A 21 -6.21 -5.29 3.29
N GLU A 22 -5.48 -6.31 2.84
CA GLU A 22 -5.77 -7.70 3.17
C GLU A 22 -5.68 -7.95 4.69
N GLN A 23 -4.63 -7.45 5.34
CA GLN A 23 -4.46 -7.53 6.79
C GLN A 23 -5.61 -6.83 7.54
N ALA A 24 -5.98 -5.62 7.11
CA ALA A 24 -7.10 -4.86 7.69
C ALA A 24 -8.41 -5.63 7.54
N MET A 25 -8.68 -6.20 6.36
CA MET A 25 -9.85 -7.03 6.10
C MET A 25 -9.91 -8.25 7.03
N HIS A 26 -8.78 -8.92 7.28
CA HIS A 26 -8.72 -10.02 8.25
C HIS A 26 -8.96 -9.55 9.69
N ALA A 27 -8.40 -8.42 10.10
CA ALA A 27 -8.63 -7.83 11.42
C ALA A 27 -10.12 -7.47 11.62
N GLN A 28 -10.72 -6.83 10.61
CA GLN A 28 -12.15 -6.48 10.61
C GLN A 28 -13.04 -7.72 10.73
N ARG A 29 -12.80 -8.77 9.93
CA ARG A 29 -13.56 -10.03 10.01
C ARG A 29 -13.43 -10.76 11.35
N LYS A 30 -12.31 -10.56 12.06
CA LYS A 30 -12.10 -11.10 13.40
C LYS A 30 -12.72 -10.24 14.50
N GLY A 31 -13.26 -9.06 14.16
CA GLY A 31 -13.75 -8.07 15.13
C GLY A 31 -12.64 -7.33 15.87
N ASP A 32 -11.39 -7.41 15.41
CA ASP A 32 -10.27 -6.67 15.99
C ASP A 32 -10.23 -5.24 15.44
N ILE A 33 -11.12 -4.40 15.98
CA ILE A 33 -11.29 -3.01 15.52
C ILE A 33 -10.05 -2.16 15.78
N LYS A 34 -9.32 -2.44 16.87
CA LYS A 34 -8.07 -1.71 17.17
C LYS A 34 -7.03 -1.98 16.08
N SER A 35 -6.74 -3.24 15.79
CA SER A 35 -5.78 -3.57 14.74
C SER A 35 -6.25 -3.10 13.37
N TYR A 36 -7.54 -3.24 13.06
CA TYR A 36 -8.12 -2.69 11.83
C TYR A 36 -7.83 -1.19 11.68
N SER A 37 -8.14 -0.40 12.70
CA SER A 37 -7.92 1.06 12.66
C SER A 37 -6.44 1.43 12.43
N MET A 38 -5.52 0.72 13.09
CA MET A 38 -4.08 0.96 12.95
C MET A 38 -3.58 0.56 11.56
N ILE A 39 -3.98 -0.62 11.06
CA ILE A 39 -3.54 -1.12 9.75
C ILE A 39 -4.12 -0.24 8.63
N THR A 40 -5.36 0.22 8.75
CA THR A 40 -5.96 1.14 7.77
C THR A 40 -5.23 2.48 7.74
N ALA A 41 -4.86 3.04 8.90
CA ALA A 41 -4.05 4.26 8.94
C ALA A 41 -2.68 4.06 8.28
N GLU A 42 -2.03 2.90 8.48
CA GLU A 42 -0.78 2.57 7.79
C GLU A 42 -0.98 2.41 6.27
N ALA A 43 -2.10 1.86 5.83
CA ALA A 43 -2.42 1.75 4.40
C ALA A 43 -2.60 3.15 3.76
N GLU A 44 -3.22 4.08 4.48
CA GLU A 44 -3.47 5.44 4.02
C GLU A 44 -2.16 6.22 3.80
N LEU A 45 -1.17 6.04 4.70
CA LEU A 45 0.17 6.58 4.49
C LEU A 45 0.84 6.05 3.21
N ILE A 46 0.65 4.77 2.88
CA ILE A 46 1.19 4.20 1.63
C ILE A 46 0.45 4.78 0.41
N ALA A 47 -0.87 5.01 0.52
CA ALA A 47 -1.64 5.63 -0.55
C ALA A 47 -1.17 7.06 -0.84
N ASP A 48 -0.86 7.84 0.20
CA ASP A 48 -0.27 9.17 0.07
C ASP A 48 1.09 9.14 -0.64
N GLU A 49 1.96 8.16 -0.30
CA GLU A 49 3.24 7.95 -0.99
C GLU A 49 3.06 7.59 -2.48
N ILE A 50 2.07 6.74 -2.80
CA ILE A 50 1.73 6.39 -4.19
C ILE A 50 1.31 7.66 -4.94
N GLN A 51 0.39 8.44 -4.37
CA GLN A 51 -0.11 9.65 -5.01
C GLN A 51 1.01 10.68 -5.24
N ALA A 52 1.90 10.88 -4.27
CA ALA A 52 3.04 11.77 -4.40
C ALA A 52 3.99 11.34 -5.53
N LEU A 53 4.21 10.03 -5.66
CA LEU A 53 5.06 9.46 -6.72
C LEU A 53 4.41 9.58 -8.11
N GLU A 54 3.11 9.30 -8.22
CA GLU A 54 2.34 9.46 -9.45
C GLU A 54 2.36 10.91 -9.94
N ASN A 55 2.12 11.86 -9.04
CA ASN A 55 2.18 13.28 -9.33
C ASN A 55 3.57 13.73 -9.82
N THR A 56 4.64 13.19 -9.22
CA THR A 56 6.02 13.48 -9.64
C THR A 56 6.32 12.90 -11.03
N SER A 57 5.75 11.75 -11.37
CA SER A 57 5.96 11.14 -12.69
C SER A 57 5.14 11.77 -13.83
N ASN A 58 4.08 12.51 -13.50
CA ASN A 58 3.18 13.17 -14.45
C ASN A 58 3.53 14.65 -14.71
N THR A 59 4.55 15.19 -14.05
CA THR A 59 5.14 16.53 -14.29
C THR A 59 6.47 16.44 -15.02
#